data_AF-A0A2R6NUR8-F1
#
_entry.id   AF-A0A2R6NUR8-F1
#
_cell.length_a   1.000
_cell.length_b   1.000
_cell.length_c   1.000
_cell.angle_alpha   90.00
_cell.angle_beta   90.00
_cell.angle_gamma   90.00
#
_symmetry.space_group_name_H-M   'P 1'
#
loop_
_entity.id
_entity.type
_entity.pdbx_description
1 polymer ?
#
loop_
_entity_poly.entity_id
_entity_poly.type
_entity_poly.pdbx_seq_one_letter_code
_entity_poly.pdbx_strand_id
1 'polypeptide(L)'
;MLDAATEPCPSPSNSGSKGSRTDYHEYLSGDKCDTEGFDVLPNTPPPPKPARAPNDYLPYNDRAQFELADFFFREEQMSAAKLDKLMQLWAATLPSGQPPPFAGHNDLYNSIDSIQAGEIRWQCLMGTYQGARPEGEVPAWMEAEYPVWFRCPRETVRHQIANPDFAGEMDYAPKRVFDKDGKREYGDFMSGNWAWQQAVSARHALYFCKVAYVALL
;
A
#
# COMPACT_ATOMS: atom_id res chain seq x y z
N MET A 1 10.22 8.89 31.89
CA MET A 1 10.10 7.59 32.58
C MET A 1 8.61 7.29 32.71
N LEU A 2 8.05 6.69 31.66
CA LEU A 2 6.72 6.09 31.58
C LEU A 2 6.71 5.34 30.25
N ASP A 3 7.14 4.08 30.33
CA ASP A 3 7.13 3.12 29.23
C ASP A 3 5.68 2.74 28.92
N ALA A 4 5.15 3.23 27.81
CA ALA A 4 3.95 2.69 27.20
C ALA A 4 4.39 1.50 26.34
N ALA A 5 4.34 0.30 26.93
CA ALA A 5 4.55 -0.94 26.20
C ALA A 5 3.53 -1.02 25.05
N THR A 6 4.01 -0.92 23.82
CA THR A 6 3.23 -1.21 22.63
C THR A 6 2.96 -2.71 22.65
N GLU A 7 1.72 -3.11 22.92
CA GLU A 7 1.34 -4.51 22.76
C GLU A 7 1.54 -4.92 21.29
N PRO A 8 2.25 -6.02 21.01
CA PRO A 8 2.40 -6.51 19.65
C PRO A 8 1.03 -6.94 19.11
N CYS A 9 0.74 -6.58 17.86
CA CYS A 9 -0.40 -7.10 17.12
C CYS A 9 -0.47 -8.63 17.29
N PRO A 10 -1.66 -9.21 17.51
CA PRO A 10 -1.78 -10.66 17.55
C PRO A 10 -1.30 -11.21 16.22
N SER A 11 -0.21 -12.00 16.27
CA SER A 11 0.29 -12.75 15.14
C SER A 11 -0.86 -13.58 14.56
N PRO A 12 -0.98 -13.74 13.22
CA PRO A 12 -1.95 -14.66 12.68
C PRO A 12 -1.69 -16.01 13.33
N SER A 13 -2.67 -16.45 14.11
CA SER A 13 -2.64 -17.76 14.73
C SER A 13 -2.51 -18.75 13.60
N ASN A 14 -1.33 -19.33 13.45
CA ASN A 14 -1.13 -20.56 12.70
C ASN A 14 -1.78 -21.67 13.54
N SER A 15 -3.11 -21.58 13.70
CA SER A 15 -3.93 -22.63 14.27
C SER A 15 -4.16 -23.64 13.15
N GLY A 16 -3.08 -24.32 12.77
CA GLY A 16 -3.19 -25.66 12.24
C GLY A 16 -3.90 -26.48 13.31
N SER A 17 -5.24 -26.51 13.25
CA SER A 17 -6.03 -27.37 14.09
C SER A 17 -5.50 -28.79 13.86
N LYS A 18 -5.20 -29.52 14.93
CA LYS A 18 -4.77 -30.92 14.83
C LYS A 18 -5.83 -31.69 14.02
N GLY A 19 -5.56 -31.89 12.74
CA GLY A 19 -6.48 -32.54 11.80
C GLY A 19 -6.74 -31.81 10.47
N SER A 20 -6.30 -30.57 10.24
CA SER A 20 -6.49 -29.90 8.94
C SER A 20 -5.49 -30.39 7.88
N ARG A 21 -5.96 -30.56 6.63
CA ARG A 21 -5.15 -30.90 5.46
C ARG A 21 -5.00 -29.68 4.57
N THR A 22 -3.77 -29.37 4.14
CA THR A 22 -3.53 -28.31 3.14
C THR A 22 -2.91 -28.92 1.89
N ASP A 23 -3.62 -28.80 0.77
CA ASP A 23 -3.12 -29.21 -0.55
C ASP A 23 -2.57 -27.97 -1.27
N TYR A 24 -1.32 -28.01 -1.72
CA TYR A 24 -0.69 -26.92 -2.49
C TYR A 24 -0.80 -27.16 -3.99
N HIS A 25 -0.76 -26.10 -4.78
CA HIS A 25 -0.80 -26.23 -6.24
C HIS A 25 0.53 -26.80 -6.77
N GLU A 26 0.43 -27.84 -7.61
CA GLU A 26 1.57 -28.64 -8.09
C GLU A 26 2.64 -27.84 -8.87
N TYR A 27 2.29 -26.70 -9.48
CA TYR A 27 3.19 -25.93 -10.35
C TYR A 27 3.42 -24.48 -9.88
N LEU A 28 2.64 -24.01 -8.90
CA LEU A 28 2.74 -22.64 -8.40
C LEU A 28 3.01 -22.74 -6.91
N SER A 29 4.28 -22.93 -6.59
CA SER A 29 4.80 -23.06 -5.22
C SER A 29 4.99 -21.71 -4.52
N GLY A 30 5.04 -20.61 -5.28
CA GLY A 30 5.29 -19.28 -4.73
C GLY A 30 6.72 -19.10 -4.22
N ASP A 31 7.65 -19.95 -4.68
CA ASP A 31 9.05 -19.88 -4.31
C ASP A 31 9.70 -18.58 -4.80
N LYS A 32 10.70 -18.10 -4.03
CA LYS A 32 11.45 -16.90 -4.38
C LYS A 32 12.21 -17.13 -5.68
N CYS A 33 12.07 -16.22 -6.63
CA CYS A 33 12.78 -16.24 -7.90
C CYS A 33 13.33 -14.85 -8.23
N ASP A 34 14.44 -14.78 -8.95
CA ASP A 34 15.04 -13.52 -9.37
C ASP A 34 14.26 -12.83 -10.51
N THR A 35 14.80 -11.72 -11.03
CA THR A 35 14.20 -10.95 -12.13
C THR A 35 14.07 -11.71 -13.44
N GLU A 36 14.90 -12.75 -13.63
CA GLU A 36 14.88 -13.62 -14.80
C GLU A 36 13.99 -14.86 -14.56
N GLY A 37 13.44 -15.00 -13.35
CA GLY A 37 12.59 -16.09 -12.95
C GLY A 37 13.36 -17.35 -12.56
N PHE A 38 14.65 -17.26 -12.27
CA PHE A 38 15.41 -18.38 -11.70
C PHE A 38 15.22 -18.46 -10.20
N ASP A 39 15.12 -19.69 -9.68
CA ASP A 39 14.86 -19.91 -8.27
C ASP A 39 16.07 -19.47 -7.43
N VAL A 40 15.79 -18.72 -6.36
CA VAL A 40 16.83 -18.20 -5.48
C VAL A 40 17.13 -19.23 -4.41
N LEU A 41 18.41 -19.39 -4.05
CA LEU A 41 18.82 -20.32 -3.00
C LEU A 41 18.06 -20.03 -1.68
N PRO A 42 17.61 -21.08 -0.96
CA PRO A 42 17.00 -20.93 0.35
C PRO A 42 17.92 -20.11 1.27
N ASN A 43 17.33 -19.13 1.98
CA ASN A 43 18.03 -18.21 2.90
C ASN A 43 18.95 -17.16 2.25
N THR A 44 18.85 -16.94 0.93
CA THR A 44 19.53 -15.78 0.33
C THR A 44 18.97 -14.50 0.96
N PRO A 45 19.82 -13.67 1.59
CA PRO A 45 19.35 -12.46 2.23
C PRO A 45 18.88 -11.49 1.16
N PRO A 46 17.86 -10.69 1.50
CA PRO A 46 17.52 -9.58 0.66
C PRO A 46 18.69 -8.61 0.43
N PRO A 47 18.91 -8.04 -0.77
CA PRO A 47 19.66 -6.81 -0.94
C PRO A 47 19.48 -5.76 0.19
N PRO A 48 20.52 -4.97 0.45
CA PRO A 48 20.37 -3.86 1.36
C PRO A 48 19.42 -2.84 0.74
N LYS A 49 18.35 -2.46 1.48
CA LYS A 49 17.58 -1.27 1.13
C LYS A 49 18.56 -0.09 1.02
N PRO A 50 18.40 0.80 0.03
CA PRO A 50 19.20 2.02 -0.04
C PRO A 50 19.10 2.75 1.30
N ALA A 51 20.24 2.98 1.94
CA ALA A 51 20.26 3.70 3.20
C ALA A 51 19.73 5.12 2.95
N ARG A 52 18.65 5.49 3.64
CA ARG A 52 18.21 6.88 3.65
C ARG A 52 19.28 7.71 4.34
N ALA A 53 19.72 8.79 3.70
CA ALA A 53 20.70 9.67 4.33
C ALA A 53 20.10 10.22 5.65
N PRO A 54 20.89 10.37 6.73
CA PRO A 54 20.35 10.82 8.02
C PRO A 54 19.61 12.17 7.98
N ASN A 55 19.91 13.00 6.98
CA ASN A 55 19.32 14.32 6.77
C ASN A 55 18.47 14.38 5.49
N ASP A 56 18.05 13.24 4.95
CA ASP A 56 17.12 13.22 3.83
C ASP A 56 15.70 13.50 4.32
N TYR A 57 15.29 14.76 4.23
CA TYR A 57 13.93 15.23 4.51
C TYR A 57 13.14 15.49 3.23
N LEU A 58 13.57 15.01 2.06
CA LEU A 58 12.86 15.27 0.81
C LEU A 58 11.37 14.89 0.94
N PRO A 59 10.45 15.74 0.46
CA PRO A 59 10.67 16.93 -0.38
C PRO A 59 11.00 18.22 0.39
N TYR A 60 11.10 18.16 1.70
CA TYR A 60 11.41 19.30 2.57
C TYR A 60 12.92 19.60 2.55
N ASN A 61 13.26 20.88 2.75
CA ASN A 61 14.62 21.39 2.79
C ASN A 61 15.38 20.91 4.02
N ASP A 62 14.68 20.78 5.16
CA ASP A 62 15.26 20.37 6.43
C ASP A 62 14.23 19.73 7.37
N ARG A 63 14.73 19.28 8.53
CA ARG A 63 13.93 18.69 9.60
C ARG A 63 12.84 19.61 10.11
N ALA A 64 13.14 20.90 10.28
CA ALA A 64 12.21 21.85 10.88
C ALA A 64 11.02 22.10 9.95
N GLN A 65 11.27 22.23 8.64
CA GLN A 65 10.21 22.34 7.64
C GLN A 65 9.32 21.08 7.62
N PHE A 66 9.90 19.89 7.73
CA PHE A 66 9.15 18.63 7.86
C PHE A 66 8.26 18.60 9.12
N GLU A 67 8.84 18.90 10.29
CA GLU A 67 8.09 18.89 11.56
C GLU A 67 6.99 19.97 11.60
N LEU A 68 7.22 21.13 10.97
CA LEU A 68 6.19 22.15 10.80
C LEU A 68 5.06 21.70 9.88
N ALA A 69 5.36 20.97 8.79
CA ALA A 69 4.32 20.40 7.93
C ALA A 69 3.43 19.43 8.70
N ASP A 70 4.04 18.51 9.45
CA ASP A 70 3.33 17.52 10.26
C ASP A 70 2.47 18.20 11.33
N PHE A 71 3.03 19.18 12.04
CA PHE A 71 2.31 19.96 13.04
C PHE A 71 1.11 20.71 12.42
N PHE A 72 1.32 21.46 11.33
CA PHE A 72 0.24 22.24 10.72
C PHE A 72 -0.86 21.37 10.11
N PHE A 73 -0.50 20.28 9.46
CA PHE A 73 -1.44 19.46 8.71
C PHE A 73 -2.12 18.40 9.58
N ARG A 74 -1.36 17.60 10.33
CA ARG A 74 -1.88 16.45 11.07
C ARG A 74 -2.32 16.81 12.49
N GLU A 75 -1.53 17.61 13.21
CA GLU A 75 -1.79 17.89 14.62
C GLU A 75 -2.77 19.04 14.83
N GLU A 76 -2.46 20.23 14.32
CA GLU A 76 -3.30 21.42 14.46
C GLU A 76 -4.45 21.45 13.46
N GLN A 77 -4.30 20.78 12.31
CA GLN A 77 -5.24 20.85 11.18
C GLN A 77 -5.58 22.31 10.82
N MET A 78 -4.54 23.13 10.72
CA MET A 78 -4.66 24.58 10.57
C MET A 78 -5.39 24.92 9.27
N SER A 79 -6.41 25.78 9.36
CA SER A 79 -7.12 26.23 8.16
C SER A 79 -6.18 27.00 7.22
N ALA A 80 -6.39 26.86 5.91
CA ALA A 80 -5.60 27.53 4.87
C ALA A 80 -5.40 29.03 5.14
N ALA A 81 -6.48 29.74 5.50
CA ALA A 81 -6.42 31.17 5.81
C ALA A 81 -5.58 31.50 7.05
N LYS A 82 -5.61 30.66 8.09
CA LYS A 82 -4.77 30.86 9.28
C LYS A 82 -3.31 30.59 8.96
N LEU A 83 -3.03 29.56 8.16
CA LEU A 83 -1.68 29.21 7.75
C LEU A 83 -1.08 30.32 6.87
N ASP A 84 -1.82 30.83 5.88
CA ASP A 84 -1.37 31.94 5.06
C ASP A 84 -1.03 33.18 5.91
N LYS A 85 -1.91 33.50 6.86
CA LYS A 85 -1.66 34.59 7.81
C LYS A 85 -0.40 34.33 8.65
N LEU A 86 -0.21 33.11 9.14
CA LEU A 86 0.97 32.74 9.91
C LEU A 86 2.25 32.88 9.08
N MET A 87 2.26 32.39 7.83
CA MET A 87 3.42 32.50 6.94
C MET A 87 3.74 33.95 6.59
N GLN A 88 2.72 34.81 6.42
CA GLN A 88 2.90 36.25 6.23
C GLN A 88 3.52 36.92 7.47
N LEU A 89 3.02 36.60 8.67
CA LEU A 89 3.57 37.12 9.93
C LEU A 89 5.00 36.62 10.14
N TRP A 90 5.29 35.37 9.81
CA TRP A 90 6.62 34.80 9.89
C TRP A 90 7.57 35.47 8.90
N ALA A 91 7.16 35.69 7.66
CA ALA A 91 7.96 36.41 6.67
C ALA A 91 8.33 37.83 7.13
N ALA A 92 7.46 38.49 7.90
CA ALA A 92 7.73 39.83 8.45
C ALA A 92 8.83 39.84 9.53
N THR A 93 9.16 38.70 10.14
CA THR A 93 10.25 38.61 11.14
C THR A 93 11.60 38.26 10.53
N LEU A 94 11.64 37.89 9.24
CA LEU A 94 12.83 37.43 8.55
C LEU A 94 13.56 38.57 7.83
N PRO A 95 14.90 38.46 7.66
CA PRO A 95 15.66 39.39 6.81
C PRO A 95 15.13 39.40 5.37
N SER A 96 15.33 40.52 4.67
CA SER A 96 14.91 40.66 3.27
C SER A 96 15.50 39.54 2.40
N GLY A 97 14.64 38.83 1.68
CA GLY A 97 15.01 37.74 0.78
C GLY A 97 15.03 36.34 1.40
N GLN A 98 14.76 36.19 2.70
CA GLN A 98 14.59 34.88 3.34
C GLN A 98 13.11 34.48 3.33
N PRO A 99 12.73 33.36 2.69
CA PRO A 99 11.34 32.91 2.68
C PRO A 99 10.95 32.31 4.04
N PRO A 100 9.66 32.40 4.43
CA PRO A 100 9.12 31.60 5.52
C PRO A 100 9.21 30.09 5.19
N PRO A 101 8.98 29.19 6.17
CA PRO A 101 9.04 27.75 5.96
C PRO A 101 8.14 27.24 4.82
N PHE A 102 7.00 27.88 4.59
CA PHE A 102 6.15 27.66 3.42
C PHE A 102 5.70 29.00 2.87
N ALA A 103 5.58 29.13 1.55
CA ALA A 103 5.05 30.35 0.93
C ALA A 103 3.56 30.59 1.31
N GLY A 104 2.84 29.53 1.67
CA GLY A 104 1.44 29.54 2.07
C GLY A 104 0.88 28.11 2.08
N HIS A 105 -0.45 27.97 2.18
CA HIS A 105 -1.09 26.66 2.30
C HIS A 105 -0.87 25.77 1.06
N ASN A 106 -0.91 26.35 -0.14
CA ASN A 106 -0.67 25.59 -1.37
C ASN A 106 0.73 25.00 -1.41
N ASP A 107 1.74 25.73 -0.92
CA ASP A 107 3.12 25.25 -0.86
C ASP A 107 3.27 24.09 0.14
N LEU A 108 2.62 24.20 1.30
CA LEU A 108 2.54 23.09 2.25
C LEU A 108 1.85 21.85 1.62
N TYR A 109 0.67 22.01 1.04
CA TYR A 109 -0.10 20.90 0.47
C TYR A 109 0.64 20.24 -0.69
N ASN A 110 1.22 21.04 -1.59
CA ASN A 110 2.04 20.52 -2.68
C ASN A 110 3.28 19.78 -2.15
N SER A 111 3.91 20.28 -1.07
CA SER A 111 5.02 19.59 -0.44
C SER A 111 4.58 18.22 0.09
N ILE A 112 3.44 18.14 0.79
CA ILE A 112 2.87 16.88 1.28
C ILE A 112 2.56 15.92 0.12
N ASP A 113 1.88 16.41 -0.93
CA ASP A 113 1.52 15.62 -2.11
C ASP A 113 2.74 15.18 -2.94
N SER A 114 3.90 15.82 -2.74
CA SER A 114 5.15 15.48 -3.43
C SER A 114 6.01 14.46 -2.68
N ILE A 115 5.61 14.02 -1.47
CA ILE A 115 6.32 13.00 -0.71
C ILE A 115 6.39 11.71 -1.54
N GLN A 116 7.61 11.32 -1.94
CA GLN A 116 7.83 10.10 -2.73
C GLN A 116 8.00 8.86 -1.84
N ALA A 117 8.15 9.03 -0.54
CA ALA A 117 8.40 7.93 0.39
C ALA A 117 7.18 7.00 0.48
N GLY A 118 7.29 5.80 -0.08
CA GLY A 118 6.30 4.74 0.08
C GLY A 118 4.97 4.96 -0.68
N GLU A 119 4.89 5.96 -1.55
CA GLU A 119 3.62 6.37 -2.13
C GLU A 119 3.30 5.71 -3.47
N ILE A 120 2.09 5.17 -3.53
CA ILE A 120 1.35 4.94 -4.76
C ILE A 120 0.27 6.02 -4.78
N ARG A 121 0.39 6.96 -5.72
CA ARG A 121 -0.52 8.11 -5.80
C ARG A 121 -1.97 7.67 -5.92
N TRP A 122 -2.85 8.40 -5.24
CA TRP A 122 -4.28 8.32 -5.48
C TRP A 122 -4.59 8.74 -6.92
N GLN A 123 -5.49 8.00 -7.55
CA GLN A 123 -6.05 8.27 -8.86
C GLN A 123 -7.56 8.41 -8.71
N CYS A 124 -8.15 9.23 -9.55
CA CYS A 124 -9.60 9.41 -9.60
C CYS A 124 -10.09 8.98 -10.97
N LEU A 125 -11.11 8.13 -11.00
CA LEU A 125 -11.93 7.89 -12.18
C LEU A 125 -13.35 8.38 -11.89
N MET A 126 -13.99 8.97 -12.89
CA MET A 126 -15.41 9.34 -12.79
C MET A 126 -16.26 8.16 -13.24
N GLY A 127 -17.13 7.68 -12.37
CA GLY A 127 -18.07 6.60 -12.63
C GLY A 127 -19.49 7.13 -12.80
N THR A 128 -20.23 6.54 -13.73
CA THR A 128 -21.67 6.77 -13.89
C THR A 128 -22.42 5.46 -13.79
N TYR A 129 -23.70 5.53 -13.45
CA TYR A 129 -24.55 4.33 -13.44
C TYR A 129 -24.80 3.83 -14.87
N GLN A 130 -24.41 2.58 -15.13
CA GLN A 130 -24.52 1.91 -16.44
C GLN A 130 -25.61 0.81 -16.46
N GLY A 131 -26.41 0.68 -15.40
CA GLY A 131 -27.45 -0.34 -15.30
C GLY A 131 -28.77 0.05 -15.96
N ALA A 132 -29.76 -0.85 -15.87
CA ALA A 132 -31.11 -0.61 -16.37
C ALA A 132 -31.79 0.52 -15.58
N ARG A 133 -32.39 1.47 -16.32
CA ARG A 133 -33.10 2.61 -15.75
C ARG A 133 -34.61 2.31 -15.67
N PRO A 134 -35.33 2.90 -14.71
CA PRO A 134 -36.78 2.80 -14.68
C PRO A 134 -37.39 3.45 -15.93
N GLU A 135 -38.54 2.95 -16.39
CA GLU A 135 -39.27 3.49 -17.55
C GLU A 135 -39.89 4.88 -17.29
N GLY A 136 -39.97 5.28 -16.01
CA GLY A 136 -40.51 6.56 -15.57
C GLY A 136 -39.43 7.57 -15.19
N GLU A 137 -39.68 8.32 -14.12
CA GLU A 137 -38.72 9.30 -13.59
C GLU A 137 -37.43 8.60 -13.15
N VAL A 138 -36.30 9.03 -13.74
CA VAL A 138 -34.97 8.50 -13.40
C VAL A 138 -34.47 9.23 -12.16
N PRO A 139 -34.12 8.53 -11.08
CA PRO A 139 -33.55 9.16 -9.90
C PRO A 139 -32.24 9.89 -10.23
N ALA A 140 -32.05 11.09 -9.68
CA ALA A 140 -30.87 11.93 -9.93
C ALA A 140 -29.53 11.20 -9.64
N TRP A 141 -29.52 10.24 -8.71
CA TRP A 141 -28.32 9.45 -8.43
C TRP A 141 -27.89 8.55 -9.59
N MET A 142 -28.81 8.12 -10.47
CA MET A 142 -28.48 7.33 -11.67
C MET A 142 -27.91 8.19 -12.80
N GLU A 143 -28.07 9.52 -12.71
CA GLU A 143 -27.57 10.48 -13.71
C GLU A 143 -26.30 11.21 -13.24
N ALA A 144 -26.00 11.12 -11.95
CA ALA A 144 -24.83 11.75 -11.35
C ALA A 144 -23.51 11.04 -11.75
N GLU A 145 -22.45 11.84 -11.80
CA GLU A 145 -21.08 11.36 -11.86
C GLU A 145 -20.49 11.25 -10.46
N TYR A 146 -19.85 10.13 -10.16
CA TYR A 146 -19.23 9.85 -8.88
C TYR A 146 -17.71 9.69 -9.03
N PRO A 147 -16.90 10.47 -8.28
CA PRO A 147 -15.47 10.24 -8.24
C PRO A 147 -15.16 8.97 -7.45
N VAL A 148 -14.45 8.04 -8.07
CA VAL A 148 -13.91 6.84 -7.44
C VAL A 148 -12.41 7.03 -7.28
N TRP A 149 -11.99 7.19 -6.03
CA TRP A 149 -10.58 7.31 -5.67
C TRP A 149 -9.98 5.93 -5.42
N PHE A 150 -8.88 5.62 -6.11
CA PHE A 150 -8.19 4.33 -6.00
C PHE A 150 -6.66 4.50 -6.10
N ARG A 151 -5.91 3.53 -5.57
CA ARG A 151 -4.47 3.39 -5.85
C ARG A 151 -4.28 2.31 -6.90
N CYS A 152 -3.26 2.41 -7.75
CA CYS A 152 -2.98 1.41 -8.78
C CYS A 152 -2.83 0.01 -8.12
N PRO A 153 -3.75 -0.94 -8.37
CA PRO A 153 -3.75 -2.20 -7.62
C PRO A 153 -2.45 -2.99 -7.78
N ARG A 154 -1.86 -2.95 -8.98
CA ARG A 154 -0.59 -3.62 -9.28
C ARG A 154 0.56 -3.06 -8.45
N GLU A 155 0.69 -1.73 -8.38
CA GLU A 155 1.76 -1.12 -7.61
C GLU A 155 1.53 -1.30 -6.10
N THR A 156 0.27 -1.28 -5.64
CA THR A 156 -0.10 -1.60 -4.25
C THR A 156 0.36 -2.99 -3.84
N VAL A 157 0.07 -4.00 -4.64
CA VAL A 157 0.52 -5.37 -4.35
C VAL A 157 2.04 -5.48 -4.39
N ARG A 158 2.71 -4.82 -5.34
CA ARG A 158 4.18 -4.78 -5.39
C ARG A 158 4.80 -4.15 -4.14
N HIS A 159 4.27 -3.02 -3.68
CA HIS A 159 4.72 -2.37 -2.44
C HIS A 159 4.50 -3.25 -1.21
N GLN A 160 3.35 -3.93 -1.14
CA GLN A 160 3.06 -4.85 -0.04
C GLN A 160 4.03 -6.04 -0.03
N ILE A 161 4.27 -6.66 -1.18
CA ILE A 161 5.20 -7.79 -1.31
C ILE A 161 6.65 -7.37 -1.01
N ALA A 162 7.05 -6.16 -1.41
CA ALA A 162 8.39 -5.62 -1.16
C ALA A 162 8.60 -5.11 0.27
N ASN A 163 7.55 -5.06 1.10
CA ASN A 163 7.71 -4.61 2.48
C ASN A 163 8.10 -5.80 3.39
N PRO A 164 9.29 -5.80 4.02
CA PRO A 164 9.72 -6.86 4.94
C PRO A 164 8.77 -7.04 6.12
N ASP A 165 8.02 -6.01 6.52
CA ASP A 165 7.08 -6.11 7.63
C ASP A 165 5.93 -7.09 7.34
N PHE A 166 5.68 -7.40 6.07
CA PHE A 166 4.71 -8.42 5.64
C PHE A 166 5.36 -9.77 5.31
N ALA A 167 6.65 -9.95 5.58
CA ALA A 167 7.32 -11.22 5.31
C ALA A 167 6.70 -12.36 6.15
N GLY A 168 6.13 -13.35 5.47
CA GLY A 168 5.45 -14.48 6.13
C GLY A 168 3.99 -14.23 6.50
N GLU A 169 3.48 -13.02 6.26
CA GLU A 169 2.08 -12.64 6.53
C GLU A 169 1.16 -12.93 5.33
N MET A 170 1.69 -13.45 4.23
CA MET A 170 0.96 -13.73 3.00
C MET A 170 1.37 -15.08 2.41
N ASP A 171 0.39 -15.82 1.90
CA ASP A 171 0.66 -16.94 1.00
C ASP A 171 0.92 -16.43 -0.41
N TYR A 172 1.98 -16.94 -1.03
CA TYR A 172 2.35 -16.61 -2.42
C TYR A 172 1.84 -17.65 -3.43
N ALA A 173 1.30 -18.76 -2.93
CA ALA A 173 0.79 -19.87 -3.72
C ALA A 173 -0.66 -20.18 -3.39
N PRO A 174 -1.51 -20.48 -4.39
CA PRO A 174 -2.84 -20.98 -4.13
C PRO A 174 -2.79 -22.26 -3.33
N LYS A 175 -3.62 -22.31 -2.29
CA LYS A 175 -3.67 -23.43 -1.37
C LYS A 175 -5.09 -23.92 -1.17
N ARG A 176 -5.19 -25.15 -0.69
CA ARG A 176 -6.44 -25.83 -0.48
C ARG A 176 -6.53 -26.39 0.94
N VAL A 177 -7.17 -25.64 1.82
CA VAL A 177 -7.35 -26.03 3.23
C VAL A 177 -8.65 -26.82 3.40
N PHE A 178 -8.56 -27.93 4.14
CA PHE A 178 -9.69 -28.77 4.51
C PHE A 178 -9.67 -29.02 6.02
N ASP A 179 -10.86 -29.00 6.62
CA ASP A 179 -11.04 -29.38 8.02
C ASP A 179 -10.87 -30.90 8.22
N LYS A 180 -10.95 -31.33 9.48
CA LYS A 180 -10.86 -32.75 9.87
C LYS A 180 -11.95 -33.64 9.24
N ASP A 181 -13.08 -33.06 8.81
CA ASP A 181 -14.21 -33.75 8.21
C ASP A 181 -14.13 -33.71 6.66
N GLY A 182 -13.03 -33.16 6.11
CA GLY A 182 -12.78 -33.04 4.68
C GLY A 182 -13.56 -31.91 4.00
N LYS A 183 -14.18 -31.00 4.76
CA LYS A 183 -14.88 -29.83 4.23
C LYS A 183 -13.91 -28.70 3.95
N ARG A 184 -14.30 -27.86 3.01
CA ARG A 184 -13.49 -26.76 2.51
C ARG A 184 -13.46 -25.58 3.50
N GLU A 185 -12.26 -25.12 3.85
CA GLU A 185 -12.05 -23.89 4.62
C GLU A 185 -11.43 -22.80 3.73
N TYR A 186 -11.88 -21.56 3.94
CA TYR A 186 -11.36 -20.37 3.27
C TYR A 186 -10.92 -19.37 4.34
N GLY A 187 -9.67 -18.91 4.28
CA GLY A 187 -9.09 -18.00 5.27
C GLY A 187 -8.43 -16.76 4.66
N ASP A 188 -7.96 -16.87 3.42
CA ASP A 188 -7.24 -15.82 2.71
C ASP A 188 -7.54 -15.87 1.20
N PHE A 189 -7.02 -14.89 0.45
CA PHE A 189 -7.20 -14.81 -1.00
C PHE A 189 -6.70 -16.06 -1.73
N MET A 190 -5.58 -16.64 -1.29
CA MET A 190 -4.95 -17.80 -1.92
C MET A 190 -5.65 -19.11 -1.62
N SER A 191 -6.48 -19.17 -0.57
CA SER A 191 -7.39 -20.28 -0.31
C SER A 191 -8.62 -20.30 -1.24
N GLY A 192 -8.86 -19.21 -1.98
CA GLY A 192 -10.02 -19.02 -2.85
C GLY A 192 -10.00 -19.88 -4.11
N ASN A 193 -11.19 -20.26 -4.59
CA ASN A 193 -11.33 -21.03 -5.84
C ASN A 193 -10.78 -20.27 -7.06
N TRP A 194 -10.94 -18.95 -7.08
CA TRP A 194 -10.45 -18.11 -8.17
C TRP A 194 -8.93 -18.19 -8.29
N ALA A 195 -8.19 -18.01 -7.19
CA ALA A 195 -6.72 -18.07 -7.19
C ALA A 195 -6.22 -19.44 -7.69
N TRP A 196 -6.86 -20.53 -7.24
CA TRP A 196 -6.57 -21.88 -7.73
C TRP A 196 -6.85 -22.06 -9.22
N GLN A 197 -7.97 -21.55 -9.72
CA GLN A 197 -8.33 -21.66 -11.14
C GLN A 197 -7.38 -20.85 -12.03
N GLN A 198 -6.98 -19.65 -11.62
CA GLN A 198 -6.01 -18.84 -12.38
C GLN A 198 -4.67 -19.55 -12.52
N ALA A 199 -4.22 -20.25 -11.48
CA ALA A 199 -3.02 -21.09 -11.51
C ALA A 199 -3.09 -22.25 -12.51
N VAL A 200 -4.30 -22.78 -12.75
CA VAL A 200 -4.55 -23.82 -13.76
C VAL A 200 -4.67 -23.22 -15.16
N SER A 201 -5.32 -22.07 -15.31
CA SER A 201 -5.48 -21.37 -16.60
C SER A 201 -4.15 -20.88 -17.18
N ALA A 202 -3.21 -20.47 -16.34
CA ALA A 202 -1.85 -20.13 -16.75
C ALA A 202 -1.10 -21.32 -17.41
N ARG A 203 -1.53 -22.58 -17.21
CA ARG A 203 -0.95 -23.73 -17.92
C ARG A 203 -1.23 -23.73 -19.43
N HIS A 204 -2.25 -23.03 -19.90
CA HIS A 204 -2.54 -22.89 -21.34
C HIS A 204 -1.92 -21.65 -21.98
N ALA A 205 -1.32 -20.77 -21.19
CA ALA A 205 -0.61 -19.58 -21.65
C ALA A 205 0.79 -19.58 -21.03
N LEU A 206 1.76 -20.16 -21.75
CA LEU A 206 3.17 -20.36 -21.36
C LEU A 206 3.97 -19.09 -20.95
N TYR A 207 3.37 -17.95 -20.60
CA TYR A 207 4.11 -16.69 -20.44
C TYR A 207 3.67 -15.75 -19.32
N PHE A 208 2.78 -16.13 -18.40
CA PHE A 208 2.43 -15.24 -17.28
C PHE A 208 2.40 -15.97 -15.93
N CYS A 209 3.07 -15.36 -14.96
CA CYS A 209 3.23 -15.76 -13.56
C CYS A 209 4.30 -16.82 -13.22
N LYS A 210 5.57 -16.49 -13.49
CA LYS A 210 6.45 -16.31 -12.33
C LYS A 210 6.28 -14.85 -11.90
N VAL A 211 5.62 -14.60 -10.78
CA VAL A 211 5.71 -13.29 -10.16
C VAL A 211 7.17 -13.19 -9.74
N ALA A 212 7.98 -12.46 -10.52
CA ALA A 212 9.36 -12.16 -10.17
C ALA A 212 9.33 -11.55 -8.76
N TYR A 213 9.76 -12.34 -7.79
CA TYR A 213 10.00 -11.86 -6.43
C TYR A 213 11.35 -11.18 -6.51
N VAL A 214 11.37 -9.96 -7.08
CA VAL A 214 12.61 -9.21 -7.13
C VAL A 214 13.14 -9.19 -5.70
N ALA A 215 14.36 -9.69 -5.56
CA ALA A 215 15.28 -9.36 -4.51
C ALA A 215 15.40 -7.82 -4.48
N LEU A 216 14.39 -7.19 -3.89
CA LEU A 216 14.18 -5.78 -3.57
C LEU A 216 13.39 -5.79 -2.26
N LEU A 217 14.09 -5.79 -1.16
CA LEU A 217 14.28 -7.09 -0.55
C LEU A 217 15.74 -7.29 -0.79
#